data_AF-A0A2G2W530-F1
#
_entry.id   AF-A0A2G2W530-F1
#
_cell.length_a   1.000
_cell.length_b   1.000
_cell.length_c   1.000
_cell.angle_alpha   90.00
_cell.angle_beta   90.00
_cell.angle_gamma   90.00
#
_symmetry.space_group_name_H-M   'P 1'
#
loop_
_entity.id
_entity.type
_entity.pdbx_description
1 polymer ?
#
loop_
_entity_poly.entity_id
_entity_poly.type
_entity_poly.pdbx_seq_one_letter_code
_entity_poly.pdbx_strand_id
1 'polypeptide(L)'
;MVAPVVEEVAVGDSHGCWQREKERDESEELGSKGSIPHSKLEVSNLQGHSENLINYLRQDILLLGGVMLKAQEIILDKYHMDIVNVMTLSSLSLKIFRQNYLDDEAFHIHLPTRNQDTFIRHGFYGGHDDVYKPYGENLYYYDVNSLYPYIMVEYPIPCGIPASKNNLKSAELDSLFGFLEAYVVCPTYISRPFLPYNNQTGTFLFNKELIYSIRLVPSSNSEQPISRSLLYGNNIISGVIIPTSTAVGFL
;
A
#
# COMPACT_ATOMS: atom_id res chain seq x y z
N MET A 1 -6.51 17.64 -12.30
CA MET A 1 -6.93 17.11 -13.62
C MET A 1 -7.59 15.79 -13.26
N VAL A 2 -8.92 15.71 -13.33
CA VAL A 2 -9.71 14.61 -12.73
C VAL A 2 -9.18 13.27 -13.24
N ALA A 3 -8.70 12.40 -12.33
CA ALA A 3 -8.36 11.01 -12.67
C ALA A 3 -9.56 10.39 -13.43
N PRO A 4 -9.35 9.71 -14.56
CA PRO A 4 -10.44 9.17 -15.33
C PRO A 4 -11.23 8.18 -14.46
N VAL A 5 -12.45 8.56 -14.09
CA VAL A 5 -13.43 7.64 -13.52
C VAL A 5 -13.87 6.76 -14.68
N VAL A 6 -13.36 5.53 -14.70
CA VAL A 6 -13.82 4.54 -15.67
C VAL A 6 -15.16 4.02 -15.14
N GLU A 7 -16.24 4.37 -15.83
CA GLU A 7 -17.55 3.79 -15.61
C GLU A 7 -17.51 2.37 -16.19
N GLU A 8 -17.08 1.38 -15.40
CA GLU A 8 -17.27 -0.02 -15.77
C GLU A 8 -18.76 -0.34 -15.66
N VAL A 9 -19.49 -0.18 -16.76
CA VAL A 9 -20.60 -1.11 -17.03
C VAL A 9 -19.95 -2.47 -17.10
N ALA A 10 -20.42 -3.42 -16.30
CA ALA A 10 -20.02 -4.81 -16.36
C ALA A 10 -20.49 -5.45 -17.69
N VAL A 11 -19.88 -5.01 -18.79
CA VAL A 11 -19.77 -5.76 -20.03
C VAL A 11 -18.34 -6.25 -20.01
N GLY A 12 -18.18 -7.57 -19.88
CA GLY A 12 -16.87 -8.20 -19.74
C GLY A 12 -16.01 -7.95 -20.96
N ASP A 13 -15.24 -6.86 -20.94
CA ASP A 13 -14.24 -6.58 -21.96
C ASP A 13 -12.86 -7.09 -21.51
N SER A 14 -12.36 -7.99 -22.33
CA SER A 14 -11.29 -8.95 -22.15
C SER A 14 -9.86 -8.37 -22.12
N HIS A 15 -9.67 -7.08 -21.83
CA HIS A 15 -8.36 -6.44 -22.01
C HIS A 15 -7.46 -6.39 -20.76
N GLY A 16 -7.95 -6.82 -19.60
CA GLY A 16 -7.14 -7.15 -18.41
C GLY A 16 -6.90 -8.66 -18.20
N CYS A 17 -7.42 -9.49 -19.10
CA CYS A 17 -7.49 -10.96 -18.96
C CYS A 17 -6.27 -11.70 -19.55
N TRP A 18 -5.10 -11.05 -19.68
CA TRP A 18 -3.97 -11.62 -20.43
C TRP A 18 -2.97 -12.45 -19.62
N GLN A 19 -3.27 -12.81 -18.37
CA GLN A 19 -2.43 -13.76 -17.59
C GLN A 19 -3.18 -14.94 -16.96
N ARG A 20 -4.53 -14.91 -16.86
CA ARG A 20 -5.29 -16.04 -16.27
C ARG A 20 -5.37 -17.28 -17.15
N GLU A 21 -5.18 -17.17 -18.46
CA GLU A 21 -5.27 -18.33 -19.35
C GLU A 21 -4.01 -19.21 -19.29
N LYS A 22 -2.81 -18.61 -19.20
CA LYS A 22 -1.56 -19.37 -19.09
C LYS A 22 -1.29 -19.95 -17.71
N GLU A 23 -1.77 -19.31 -16.64
CA GLU A 23 -1.57 -19.79 -15.27
C GLU A 23 -2.53 -20.92 -14.88
N ARG A 24 -3.68 -21.06 -15.58
CA ARG A 24 -4.61 -22.18 -15.37
C ARG A 24 -4.05 -23.51 -15.89
N ASP A 25 -3.31 -23.47 -17.00
CA ASP A 25 -2.88 -24.64 -17.77
C ASP A 25 -2.10 -25.67 -16.93
N GLU A 26 -1.09 -25.25 -16.14
CA GLU A 26 -0.25 -26.21 -15.38
C GLU A 26 -0.87 -26.65 -14.04
N SER A 27 -1.72 -25.82 -13.43
CA SER A 27 -2.46 -26.22 -12.22
C SER A 27 -3.49 -27.30 -12.53
N GLU A 28 -4.01 -27.31 -13.76
CA GLU A 28 -4.91 -28.35 -14.27
C GLU A 28 -4.15 -29.67 -14.50
N GLU A 29 -2.87 -29.62 -14.91
CA GLU A 29 -2.04 -30.82 -15.10
C GLU A 29 -1.70 -31.55 -13.79
N LEU A 30 -1.50 -30.82 -12.68
CA LEU A 30 -1.17 -31.41 -11.37
C LEU A 30 -2.40 -31.91 -10.60
N GLY A 31 -3.61 -31.61 -11.07
CA GLY A 31 -4.87 -32.00 -10.46
C GLY A 31 -5.28 -31.17 -9.24
N SER A 32 -6.48 -31.41 -8.71
CA SER A 32 -7.03 -30.63 -7.60
C SER A 32 -6.50 -31.07 -6.23
N LYS A 33 -6.46 -30.16 -5.26
CA LYS A 33 -6.06 -30.39 -3.86
C LYS A 33 -6.81 -31.54 -3.16
N GLY A 34 -8.06 -31.78 -3.55
CA GLY A 34 -8.95 -32.66 -2.79
C GLY A 34 -9.43 -32.04 -1.47
N SER A 35 -10.10 -32.84 -0.64
CA SER A 35 -10.64 -32.40 0.65
C SER A 35 -10.71 -33.56 1.64
N ILE A 36 -10.52 -33.25 2.92
CA ILE A 36 -10.69 -34.19 4.03
C ILE A 36 -11.66 -33.63 5.08
N PRO A 37 -12.51 -34.47 5.70
CA PRO A 37 -13.44 -34.04 6.73
C PRO A 37 -12.71 -33.80 8.05
N HIS A 38 -12.02 -32.67 8.17
CA HIS A 38 -11.19 -32.32 9.34
C HIS A 38 -11.93 -32.47 10.67
N SER A 39 -13.22 -32.15 10.72
CA SER A 39 -14.05 -32.25 11.93
C SER A 39 -14.32 -33.68 12.40
N LYS A 40 -14.04 -34.70 11.57
CA LYS A 40 -14.24 -36.12 11.88
C LYS A 40 -12.93 -36.85 12.18
N LEU A 41 -11.79 -36.17 12.06
CA LEU A 41 -10.47 -36.73 12.32
C LEU A 41 -10.12 -36.54 13.80
N GLU A 42 -9.84 -37.64 14.47
CA GLU A 42 -9.39 -37.67 15.85
C GLU A 42 -8.10 -38.48 15.94
N VAL A 43 -7.26 -38.20 16.94
CA VAL A 43 -5.97 -38.90 17.13
C VAL A 43 -6.15 -40.43 17.17
N SER A 44 -7.27 -40.90 17.74
CA SER A 44 -7.64 -42.31 17.85
C SER A 44 -7.90 -43.00 16.50
N ASN A 45 -8.31 -42.25 15.47
CA ASN A 45 -8.77 -42.80 14.18
C ASN A 45 -7.84 -42.49 13.00
N LEU A 46 -6.71 -41.79 13.23
CA LEU A 46 -5.75 -41.42 12.20
C LEU A 46 -5.17 -42.63 11.45
N GLN A 47 -4.83 -43.70 12.18
CA GLN A 47 -4.22 -44.88 11.57
C GLN A 47 -5.15 -45.55 10.55
N GLY A 48 -6.46 -45.55 10.83
CA GLY A 48 -7.49 -46.06 9.93
C GLY A 48 -7.69 -45.24 8.66
N HIS A 49 -7.25 -43.97 8.65
CA HIS A 49 -7.33 -43.07 7.50
C HIS A 49 -5.97 -42.76 6.88
N SER A 50 -4.90 -43.44 7.33
CA SER A 50 -3.51 -43.11 7.02
C SER A 50 -3.24 -43.03 5.52
N GLU A 51 -3.75 -43.98 4.73
CA GLU A 51 -3.57 -44.00 3.28
C GLU A 51 -4.16 -42.76 2.59
N ASN A 52 -5.42 -42.42 2.93
CA ASN A 52 -6.10 -41.24 2.38
C ASN A 52 -5.40 -39.93 2.81
N LEU A 53 -4.97 -39.85 4.06
CA LEU A 53 -4.26 -38.67 4.59
C LEU A 53 -2.89 -38.50 3.94
N ILE A 54 -2.14 -39.58 3.75
CA ILE A 54 -0.83 -39.54 3.08
C ILE A 54 -1.01 -39.08 1.63
N ASN A 55 -2.02 -39.58 0.92
CA ASN A 55 -2.29 -39.15 -0.45
C ASN A 55 -2.68 -37.66 -0.53
N TYR A 56 -3.55 -37.19 0.37
CA TYR A 56 -3.92 -35.78 0.48
C TYR A 56 -2.70 -34.89 0.77
N LEU A 57 -1.86 -35.25 1.75
CA LEU A 57 -0.67 -34.49 2.12
C LEU A 57 0.40 -34.50 1.02
N ARG A 58 0.55 -35.62 0.30
CA ARG A 58 1.41 -35.68 -0.90
C ARG A 58 0.93 -34.70 -1.96
N GLN A 59 -0.39 -34.65 -2.19
CA GLN A 59 -0.97 -33.70 -3.15
C GLN A 59 -0.72 -32.25 -2.72
N ASP A 60 -0.84 -31.91 -1.43
CA ASP A 60 -0.53 -30.57 -0.91
C ASP A 60 0.93 -30.17 -1.19
N ILE A 61 1.88 -31.08 -0.96
CA ILE A 61 3.31 -30.84 -1.22
C ILE A 61 3.58 -30.70 -2.73
N LEU A 62 2.98 -31.56 -3.55
CA LEU A 62 3.13 -31.53 -5.01
C LEU A 62 2.60 -30.21 -5.60
N LEU A 63 1.41 -29.79 -5.19
CA LEU A 63 0.82 -28.52 -5.64
C LEU A 63 1.64 -27.32 -5.20
N LEU A 64 2.08 -27.29 -3.94
CA LEU A 64 2.94 -26.22 -3.46
C LEU A 64 4.25 -26.17 -4.26
N GLY A 65 4.88 -27.33 -4.49
CA GLY A 65 6.09 -27.43 -5.30
C GLY A 65 5.89 -26.91 -6.73
N GLY A 66 4.78 -27.30 -7.38
CA GLY A 66 4.43 -26.83 -8.73
C GLY A 66 4.23 -25.32 -8.80
N VAL A 67 3.45 -24.75 -7.87
CA VAL A 67 3.25 -23.29 -7.79
C VAL A 67 4.56 -22.55 -7.57
N MET A 68 5.43 -23.06 -6.69
CA MET A 68 6.74 -22.45 -6.43
C MET A 68 7.66 -22.50 -7.64
N LEU A 69 7.69 -23.62 -8.37
CA LEU A 69 8.47 -23.75 -9.61
C LEU A 69 7.97 -22.78 -10.68
N LYS A 70 6.64 -22.64 -10.83
CA LYS A 70 6.07 -21.70 -11.80
C LYS A 70 6.34 -20.25 -11.44
N ALA A 71 6.19 -19.90 -10.16
CA ALA A 71 6.55 -18.57 -9.68
C ALA A 71 8.06 -18.29 -9.92
N GLN A 72 8.93 -19.27 -9.69
CA GLN A 72 10.36 -19.15 -9.97
C GLN A 72 10.61 -18.92 -11.46
N GLU A 73 9.99 -19.71 -12.34
CA GLU A 73 10.09 -19.56 -13.80
C GLU A 73 9.71 -18.15 -14.24
N ILE A 74 8.53 -17.66 -13.83
CA ILE A 74 8.03 -16.33 -14.21
C ILE A 74 8.97 -15.22 -13.73
N ILE A 75 9.45 -15.30 -12.48
CA ILE A 75 10.32 -14.27 -11.90
C ILE A 75 11.73 -14.32 -12.50
N LEU A 76 12.25 -15.52 -12.80
CA LEU A 76 13.54 -15.70 -13.45
C LEU A 76 13.50 -15.20 -14.91
N ASP A 77 12.42 -15.46 -15.62
CA ASP A 77 12.21 -14.99 -17.00
C ASP A 77 12.10 -13.46 -17.04
N LYS A 78 11.21 -12.87 -16.22
CA LYS A 78 10.95 -11.42 -16.26
C LYS A 78 12.04 -10.56 -15.63
N TYR A 79 12.66 -11.03 -14.54
CA TYR A 79 13.55 -10.19 -13.72
C TYR A 79 14.95 -10.78 -13.56
N HIS A 80 15.22 -11.97 -14.11
CA HIS A 80 16.51 -12.66 -13.97
C HIS A 80 16.92 -12.87 -12.50
N MET A 81 15.91 -13.15 -11.66
CA MET A 81 16.07 -13.32 -10.22
C MET A 81 15.58 -14.69 -9.78
N ASP A 82 16.37 -15.35 -8.95
CA ASP A 82 16.00 -16.60 -8.33
C ASP A 82 15.31 -16.36 -6.98
N ILE A 83 14.05 -16.81 -6.87
CA ILE A 83 13.23 -16.69 -5.66
C ILE A 83 13.78 -17.51 -4.48
N VAL A 84 14.59 -18.54 -4.72
CA VAL A 84 15.19 -19.37 -3.65
C VAL A 84 16.11 -18.53 -2.75
N ASN A 85 16.66 -17.44 -3.30
CA ASN A 85 17.52 -16.52 -2.56
C ASN A 85 16.75 -15.45 -1.78
N VAL A 86 15.41 -15.49 -1.75
CA VAL A 86 14.57 -14.48 -1.12
C VAL A 86 13.44 -15.11 -0.31
N MET A 87 13.38 -14.81 0.98
CA MET A 87 12.45 -15.46 1.91
C MET A 87 10.98 -15.02 1.76
N THR A 88 10.72 -13.75 1.42
CA THR A 88 9.37 -13.18 1.43
C THR A 88 9.06 -12.42 0.15
N LEU A 89 7.78 -12.37 -0.23
CA LEU A 89 7.31 -11.59 -1.37
C LEU A 89 7.67 -10.09 -1.26
N SER A 90 7.61 -9.53 -0.04
CA SER A 90 8.01 -8.14 0.19
C SER A 90 9.50 -7.90 -0.06
N SER A 91 10.36 -8.80 0.39
CA SER A 91 11.80 -8.75 0.08
C SER A 91 12.07 -8.93 -1.40
N LEU A 92 11.30 -9.79 -2.08
CA LEU A 92 11.41 -10.01 -3.52
C LEU A 92 11.02 -8.75 -4.29
N SER A 93 9.87 -8.16 -3.96
CA SER A 93 9.39 -6.91 -4.54
C SER A 93 10.38 -5.76 -4.36
N LEU A 94 10.91 -5.57 -3.15
CA LEU A 94 11.92 -4.54 -2.88
C LEU A 94 13.22 -4.79 -3.66
N LYS A 95 13.63 -6.05 -3.78
CA LYS A 95 14.85 -6.41 -4.53
C LYS A 95 14.66 -6.18 -6.03
N ILE A 96 13.52 -6.58 -6.60
CA ILE A 96 13.15 -6.29 -7.99
C ILE A 96 13.16 -4.77 -8.23
N PHE A 97 12.52 -4.00 -7.33
CA PHE A 97 12.49 -2.54 -7.40
C PHE A 97 13.89 -1.94 -7.42
N ARG A 98 14.74 -2.31 -6.47
CA ARG A 98 16.11 -1.78 -6.37
C ARG A 98 17.00 -2.13 -7.55
N GLN A 99 16.83 -3.31 -8.15
CA GLN A 99 17.69 -3.78 -9.23
C GLN A 99 17.25 -3.26 -10.60
N ASN A 100 15.94 -3.10 -10.84
CA ASN A 100 15.41 -2.82 -12.18
C ASN A 100 14.81 -1.42 -12.34
N TYR A 101 14.40 -0.77 -11.24
CA TYR A 101 13.58 0.43 -11.30
C TYR A 101 14.10 1.62 -10.49
N LEU A 102 14.95 1.38 -9.48
CA LEU A 102 15.56 2.45 -8.69
C LEU A 102 16.88 2.90 -9.32
N ASP A 103 16.94 4.15 -9.75
CA ASP A 103 18.20 4.85 -9.99
C ASP A 103 18.79 5.29 -8.64
N ASP A 104 19.63 4.45 -8.03
CA ASP A 104 20.21 4.73 -6.71
C ASP A 104 21.23 5.89 -6.73
N GLU A 105 21.82 6.20 -7.89
CA GLU A 105 22.73 7.34 -8.05
C GLU A 105 21.95 8.66 -8.01
N ALA A 106 20.81 8.73 -8.68
CA ALA A 106 19.95 9.91 -8.67
C ALA A 106 19.10 10.01 -7.40
N PHE A 107 18.63 8.88 -6.86
CA PHE A 107 17.56 8.81 -5.86
C PHE A 107 17.88 7.86 -4.70
N HIS A 108 19.10 7.95 -4.17
CA HIS A 108 19.53 7.12 -3.05
C HIS A 108 18.56 7.15 -1.86
N ILE A 109 18.18 5.97 -1.36
CA ILE A 109 17.28 5.84 -0.21
C ILE A 109 18.05 6.06 1.09
N HIS A 110 18.01 7.30 1.59
CA HIS A 110 18.68 7.65 2.85
C HIS A 110 17.99 7.05 4.08
N LEU A 111 18.81 6.51 4.98
CA LEU A 111 18.35 6.07 6.30
C LEU A 111 18.20 7.27 7.24
N PRO A 112 16.98 7.61 7.68
CA PRO A 112 16.77 8.71 8.62
C PRO A 112 17.40 8.39 9.99
N THR A 113 17.74 9.44 10.74
CA THR A 113 18.09 9.28 12.16
C THR A 113 16.88 8.79 12.96
N ARG A 114 17.10 8.18 14.13
CA ARG A 114 16.00 7.68 14.99
C ARG A 114 14.94 8.75 15.28
N ASN A 115 15.36 9.99 15.51
CA ASN A 115 14.43 11.10 15.79
C ASN A 115 13.61 11.47 14.55
N GLN A 116 14.22 11.48 13.36
CA GLN A 116 13.53 11.73 12.10
C GLN A 116 12.56 10.59 11.75
N ASP A 117 12.98 9.33 11.91
CA ASP A 117 12.10 8.16 11.69
C ASP A 117 10.88 8.21 12.62
N THR A 118 11.09 8.48 13.91
CA THR A 118 10.00 8.62 14.89
C THR A 118 9.02 9.72 14.47
N PHE A 119 9.54 10.89 14.07
CA PHE A 119 8.72 12.01 13.61
C PHE A 119 7.93 11.67 12.34
N ILE A 120 8.57 11.05 11.35
CA ILE A 120 7.93 10.63 10.09
C ILE A 120 6.80 9.62 10.38
N ARG A 121 7.04 8.66 11.28
CA ARG A 121 6.05 7.62 11.63
C ARG A 121 4.82 8.17 12.33
N HIS A 122 4.91 9.31 13.02
CA HIS A 122 3.73 9.95 13.61
C HIS A 122 2.73 10.43 12.56
N GLY A 123 3.19 10.84 11.37
CA GLY A 123 2.35 11.24 10.25
C GLY A 123 2.07 10.12 9.24
N PHE A 124 2.43 8.88 9.56
CA PHE A 124 2.22 7.74 8.68
C PHE A 124 0.93 7.00 9.04
N TYR A 125 -0.11 7.22 8.22
CA TYR A 125 -1.43 6.63 8.39
C TYR A 125 -1.74 5.63 7.29
N GLY A 126 -2.62 4.67 7.58
CA GLY A 126 -3.10 3.67 6.63
C GLY A 126 -4.19 4.21 5.71
N GLY A 127 -4.91 3.29 5.08
CA GLY A 127 -6.09 3.61 4.26
C GLY A 127 -7.21 4.24 5.10
N HIS A 128 -8.04 5.05 4.44
CA HIS A 128 -9.25 5.62 5.02
C HIS A 128 -10.37 4.59 4.96
N ASP A 129 -11.00 4.31 6.10
CA ASP A 129 -12.16 3.43 6.22
C ASP A 129 -13.24 4.11 7.07
N ASP A 130 -14.48 4.05 6.59
CA ASP A 130 -15.63 4.72 7.19
C ASP A 130 -16.70 3.69 7.55
N VAL A 131 -17.21 3.78 8.78
CA VAL A 131 -18.30 2.90 9.23
C VAL A 131 -19.65 3.49 8.87
N TYR A 132 -20.38 2.82 7.98
CA TYR A 132 -21.74 3.17 7.60
C TYR A 132 -22.77 2.25 8.26
N LYS A 133 -24.04 2.69 8.29
CA LYS A 133 -25.15 1.80 8.65
C LYS A 133 -25.27 0.71 7.57
N PRO A 134 -25.45 -0.57 7.92
CA PRO A 134 -25.42 -1.70 6.98
C PRO A 134 -26.74 -1.84 6.20
N TYR A 135 -27.26 -0.74 5.65
CA TYR A 135 -28.45 -0.72 4.83
C TYR A 135 -28.33 0.37 3.76
N GLY A 136 -28.64 0.00 2.53
CA GLY A 136 -28.74 0.91 1.39
C GLY A 136 -29.49 0.23 0.25
N GLU A 137 -30.08 1.03 -0.63
CA GLU A 137 -30.83 0.59 -1.80
C GLU A 137 -30.19 1.22 -3.04
N ASN A 138 -30.16 0.50 -4.17
CA ASN A 138 -29.60 0.98 -5.45
C ASN A 138 -28.17 1.54 -5.32
N LEU A 139 -27.29 0.80 -4.66
CA LEU A 139 -25.90 1.20 -4.43
C LEU A 139 -25.02 0.93 -5.66
N TYR A 140 -24.05 1.80 -5.85
CA TYR A 140 -22.97 1.64 -6.84
C TYR A 140 -21.65 1.40 -6.10
N TYR A 141 -20.81 0.52 -6.64
CA TYR A 141 -19.48 0.23 -6.11
C TYR A 141 -18.44 0.78 -7.08
N TYR A 142 -17.53 1.59 -6.54
CA TYR A 142 -16.42 2.17 -7.30
C TYR A 142 -15.13 1.83 -6.57
N ASP A 143 -14.13 1.37 -7.32
CA ASP A 143 -12.79 1.10 -6.82
C ASP A 143 -11.75 1.74 -7.73
N VAL A 144 -10.60 2.07 -7.16
CA VAL A 144 -9.49 2.65 -7.91
C VAL A 144 -8.52 1.54 -8.29
N ASN A 145 -8.34 1.35 -9.60
CA ASN A 145 -7.41 0.36 -10.13
C ASN A 145 -5.99 0.61 -9.64
N SER A 146 -5.49 -0.29 -8.78
CA SER A 146 -4.12 -0.25 -8.26
C SER A 146 -3.74 1.11 -7.66
N LEU A 147 -4.58 1.62 -6.73
CA LEU A 147 -4.42 2.94 -6.10
C LEU A 147 -2.96 3.28 -5.71
N TYR A 148 -2.30 2.43 -4.93
CA TYR A 148 -0.93 2.72 -4.46
C TYR A 148 0.11 2.77 -5.61
N PRO A 149 0.19 1.75 -6.51
CA PRO A 149 1.04 1.84 -7.69
C PRO A 149 0.79 3.08 -8.55
N TYR A 150 -0.48 3.43 -8.81
CA TYR A 150 -0.83 4.63 -9.57
C TYR A 150 -0.26 5.89 -8.91
N ILE A 151 -0.44 6.04 -7.59
CA ILE A 151 0.11 7.18 -6.85
C ILE A 151 1.64 7.21 -6.89
N MET A 152 2.31 6.06 -6.82
CA MET A 152 3.78 5.98 -6.86
C MET A 152 4.38 6.38 -8.21
N VAL A 153 3.62 6.25 -9.30
CA VAL A 153 4.06 6.61 -10.66
C VAL A 153 3.73 8.06 -10.99
N GLU A 154 2.48 8.48 -10.72
CA GLU A 154 1.97 9.77 -11.19
C GLU A 154 2.40 10.96 -10.33
N TYR A 155 2.71 10.73 -9.05
CA TYR A 155 2.97 11.81 -8.09
C TYR A 155 4.41 11.77 -7.58
N PRO A 156 5.02 12.94 -7.32
CA PRO A 156 6.31 13.01 -6.66
C PRO A 156 6.30 12.27 -5.31
N ILE A 157 7.35 11.50 -5.05
CA ILE A 157 7.55 10.77 -3.80
C ILE A 157 8.76 11.38 -3.06
N PRO A 158 8.71 11.54 -1.72
CA PRO A 158 9.83 12.10 -0.96
C PRO A 158 11.03 11.18 -1.03
N CYS A 159 12.13 11.69 -1.57
CA CYS A 159 13.40 10.99 -1.70
C CYS A 159 14.56 11.97 -1.46
N GLY A 160 15.69 11.48 -0.94
CA GLY A 160 16.82 12.31 -0.54
C GLY A 160 16.92 12.51 0.98
N ILE A 161 17.86 13.37 1.39
CA ILE A 161 18.24 13.55 2.80
C ILE A 161 17.17 14.36 3.55
N PRO A 162 16.54 13.80 4.60
CA PRO A 162 15.59 14.54 5.41
C PRO A 162 16.26 15.68 6.19
N ALA A 163 15.68 16.87 6.13
CA ALA A 163 16.12 18.05 6.86
C ALA A 163 15.08 18.44 7.92
N SER A 164 15.46 18.35 9.19
CA SER A 164 14.62 18.81 10.31
C SER A 164 14.63 20.33 10.38
N LYS A 165 13.45 20.96 10.36
CA LYS A 165 13.29 22.40 10.55
C LYS A 165 12.32 22.69 11.68
N ASN A 166 12.70 23.63 12.53
CA ASN A 166 11.87 24.16 13.61
C ASN A 166 11.31 25.53 13.21
N ASN A 167 10.16 25.92 13.77
CA ASN A 167 9.58 27.25 13.61
C ASN A 167 9.32 27.65 12.15
N LEU A 168 8.49 26.88 11.45
CA LEU A 168 8.11 27.13 10.05
C LEU A 168 6.98 28.18 9.88
N LYS A 169 6.83 29.11 10.83
CA LYS A 169 5.71 30.08 10.87
C LYS A 169 5.64 30.98 9.63
N SER A 170 6.78 31.25 8.98
CA SER A 170 6.88 32.08 7.78
C SER A 170 7.20 31.29 6.52
N ALA A 171 7.14 29.96 6.56
CA ALA A 171 7.46 29.13 5.41
C ALA A 171 6.26 29.06 4.46
N GLU A 172 6.51 29.23 3.16
CA GLU A 172 5.48 29.02 2.14
C GLU A 172 5.16 27.52 2.06
N LEU A 173 3.98 27.13 2.55
CA LEU A 173 3.49 25.76 2.59
C LEU A 173 3.54 25.06 1.22
N ASP A 174 3.36 25.81 0.14
CA ASP A 174 3.36 25.29 -1.23
C ASP A 174 4.73 24.79 -1.69
N SER A 175 5.80 25.33 -1.10
CA SER A 175 7.18 24.93 -1.37
C SER A 175 7.64 23.74 -0.53
N LEU A 176 6.85 23.30 0.45
CA LEU A 176 7.24 22.27 1.40
C LEU A 176 6.81 20.88 0.95
N PHE A 177 7.73 19.94 1.07
CA PHE A 177 7.49 18.51 0.85
C PHE A 177 8.04 17.70 2.02
N GLY A 178 7.25 16.78 2.56
CA GLY A 178 7.66 15.97 3.70
C GLY A 178 6.58 15.89 4.78
N PHE A 179 6.99 15.91 6.04
CA PHE A 179 6.11 15.74 7.20
C PHE A 179 6.14 16.99 8.07
N LEU A 180 4.98 17.47 8.48
CA LEU A 180 4.82 18.61 9.38
C LEU A 180 4.03 18.25 10.60
N GLU A 181 4.31 18.91 11.71
CA GLU A 181 3.47 18.93 12.89
C GLU A 181 2.79 20.30 12.98
N ALA A 182 1.47 20.29 12.96
CA ALA A 182 0.66 21.51 12.96
C ALA A 182 -0.58 21.37 13.85
N TYR A 183 -0.98 22.46 14.47
CA TYR A 183 -2.27 22.58 15.12
C TYR A 183 -3.36 22.87 14.09
N VAL A 184 -4.37 21.99 14.00
CA VAL A 184 -5.41 22.07 12.98
C VAL A 184 -6.77 22.27 13.63
N VAL A 185 -7.52 23.22 13.10
CA VAL A 185 -8.91 23.48 13.47
C VAL A 185 -9.79 23.12 12.29
N CYS A 186 -10.65 22.12 12.49
CA CYS A 186 -11.62 21.67 11.50
C CYS A 186 -12.78 22.68 11.41
N PRO A 187 -13.09 23.19 10.21
CA PRO A 187 -14.21 24.10 9.99
C PRO A 187 -15.53 23.49 10.45
N THR A 188 -16.38 24.33 11.03
CA THR A 188 -17.65 23.90 11.63
C THR A 188 -18.63 23.30 10.63
N TYR A 189 -18.50 23.60 9.34
CA TYR A 189 -19.34 23.04 8.27
C TYR A 189 -18.95 21.63 7.83
N ILE A 190 -17.75 21.15 8.20
CA ILE A 190 -17.32 19.78 7.89
C ILE A 190 -17.89 18.84 8.94
N SER A 191 -18.89 18.04 8.54
CA SER A 191 -19.56 17.09 9.43
C SER A 191 -18.71 15.86 9.73
N ARG A 192 -17.80 15.49 8.82
CA ARG A 192 -16.90 14.35 8.93
C ARG A 192 -15.46 14.81 8.68
N PRO A 193 -14.66 15.02 9.74
CA PRO A 193 -13.26 15.38 9.58
C PRO A 193 -12.51 14.23 8.90
N PHE A 194 -11.55 14.57 8.04
CA PHE A 194 -10.81 13.60 7.21
C PHE A 194 -9.38 13.37 7.73
N LEU A 195 -8.90 14.17 8.68
CA LEU A 195 -7.56 14.01 9.25
C LEU A 195 -7.61 12.99 10.38
N PRO A 196 -6.93 11.83 10.23
CA PRO A 196 -6.89 10.81 11.27
C PRO A 196 -5.98 11.26 12.42
N TYR A 197 -6.41 11.03 13.65
CA TYR A 197 -5.58 11.16 14.85
C TYR A 197 -5.47 9.80 15.53
N ASN A 198 -4.24 9.34 15.75
CA ASN A 198 -4.01 8.12 16.52
C ASN A 198 -4.01 8.46 18.02
N ASN A 199 -5.04 8.04 18.74
CA ASN A 199 -5.02 8.13 20.19
C ASN A 199 -4.02 7.11 20.78
N GLN A 200 -3.52 7.32 21.99
CA GLN A 200 -2.61 6.39 22.68
C GLN A 200 -3.18 4.95 22.83
N THR A 201 -4.48 4.77 22.58
CA THR A 201 -5.20 3.49 22.58
C THR A 201 -5.24 2.78 21.22
N GLY A 202 -4.67 3.36 20.15
CA GLY A 202 -4.64 2.76 18.80
C GLY A 202 -5.92 2.92 17.97
N THR A 203 -6.87 3.72 18.44
CA THR A 203 -8.11 4.04 17.71
C THR A 203 -7.93 5.33 16.93
N PHE A 204 -8.31 5.32 15.64
CA PHE A 204 -8.34 6.53 14.83
C PHE A 204 -9.54 7.39 15.22
N LEU A 205 -9.26 8.62 15.66
CA LEU A 205 -10.26 9.62 15.98
C LEU A 205 -10.19 10.76 14.96
N PHE A 206 -11.34 11.26 14.58
CA PHE A 206 -11.49 12.40 13.68
C PHE A 206 -12.00 13.58 14.50
N ASN A 207 -11.08 14.29 15.15
CA ASN A 207 -11.40 15.38 16.07
C ASN A 207 -11.41 16.73 15.36
N LYS A 208 -12.11 17.69 15.96
CA LYS A 208 -12.27 19.04 15.40
C LYS A 208 -11.10 19.97 15.72
N GLU A 209 -10.36 19.73 16.81
CA GLU A 209 -9.24 20.57 17.22
C GLU A 209 -8.15 19.71 17.87
N LEU A 210 -7.04 19.48 17.16
CA LEU A 210 -5.89 18.72 17.67
C LEU A 210 -4.59 19.11 16.96
N ILE A 211 -3.47 18.70 17.55
CA ILE A 211 -2.17 18.69 16.89
C ILE A 211 -2.10 17.43 16.03
N TYR A 212 -1.80 17.61 14.75
CA TYR A 212 -1.66 16.54 13.77
C TYR A 212 -0.25 16.52 13.19
N SER A 213 0.28 15.32 12.97
CA SER A 213 1.42 15.10 12.09
C SER A 213 0.89 14.82 10.69
N ILE A 214 1.16 15.69 9.72
CA ILE A 214 0.58 15.65 8.38
C ILE A 214 1.69 15.50 7.36
N ARG A 215 1.47 14.62 6.39
CA ARG A 215 2.30 14.54 5.19
C ARG A 215 1.88 15.62 4.20
N LEU A 216 2.80 16.47 3.80
CA LEU A 216 2.62 17.44 2.72
C LEU A 216 3.21 16.92 1.41
N VAL A 217 2.42 17.09 0.34
CA VAL A 217 2.79 16.88 -1.08
C VAL A 217 2.78 18.24 -1.77
N PRO A 218 3.73 18.62 -2.65
CA PRO A 218 3.85 19.98 -3.19
C PRO A 218 2.67 20.30 -4.11
N SER A 219 2.34 21.59 -4.26
CA SER A 219 1.08 22.06 -4.84
C SER A 219 1.00 22.06 -6.37
N SER A 220 1.99 21.51 -7.09
CA SER A 220 1.92 21.46 -8.56
C SER A 220 0.69 20.70 -9.06
N ASN A 221 0.09 19.83 -8.22
CA ASN A 221 -1.19 19.18 -8.47
C ASN A 221 -2.22 19.62 -7.40
N SER A 222 -3.27 20.32 -7.86
CA SER A 222 -4.33 21.00 -7.11
C SER A 222 -5.32 20.11 -6.33
N GLU A 223 -4.95 18.89 -5.93
CA GLU A 223 -5.92 17.85 -5.57
C GLU A 223 -6.01 17.49 -4.08
N GLN A 224 -5.25 18.17 -3.20
CA GLN A 224 -5.54 18.15 -1.75
C GLN A 224 -5.86 19.54 -1.16
N PRO A 225 -6.80 20.30 -1.73
CA PRO A 225 -7.12 21.65 -1.26
C PRO A 225 -7.72 21.66 0.15
N ILE A 226 -8.44 20.59 0.55
CA ILE A 226 -9.19 20.58 1.81
C ILE A 226 -8.26 20.43 3.02
N SER A 227 -7.31 19.48 3.01
CA SER A 227 -6.31 19.31 4.10
C SER A 227 -5.45 20.56 4.29
N ARG A 228 -5.08 21.21 3.19
CA ARG A 228 -4.29 22.45 3.16
C ARG A 228 -5.09 23.66 3.62
N SER A 229 -6.39 23.75 3.28
CA SER A 229 -7.26 24.84 3.75
C SER A 229 -7.48 24.85 5.27
N LEU A 230 -7.20 23.74 5.96
CA LEU A 230 -7.26 23.69 7.43
C LEU A 230 -5.97 24.18 8.11
N LEU A 231 -4.88 24.32 7.35
CA LEU A 231 -3.58 24.75 7.82
C LEU A 231 -3.46 26.28 7.68
N TYR A 232 -4.14 27.04 8.55
CA TYR A 232 -3.94 28.49 8.60
C TYR A 232 -2.58 28.84 9.23
N GLY A 233 -1.86 29.75 8.54
CA GLY A 233 -0.42 30.02 8.64
C GLY A 233 0.11 30.67 9.93
N ASN A 234 -0.22 30.15 11.11
CA ASN A 234 0.52 30.43 12.35
C ASN A 234 0.66 29.19 13.27
N ASN A 235 0.13 28.04 12.82
CA ASN A 235 -0.03 26.85 13.66
C ASN A 235 0.99 25.74 13.39
N ILE A 236 1.96 25.98 12.52
CA ILE A 236 3.02 25.00 12.20
C ILE A 236 4.09 25.07 13.29
N ILE A 237 4.34 23.94 13.94
CA ILE A 237 5.23 23.82 15.10
C ILE A 237 6.62 23.42 14.62
N SER A 238 6.69 22.30 13.90
CA SER A 238 7.95 21.69 13.44
C SER A 238 7.73 20.84 12.18
N GLY A 239 8.81 20.44 11.51
CA GLY A 239 8.71 19.60 10.32
C GLY A 239 10.00 18.91 9.93
N VAL A 240 9.86 17.78 9.24
CA VAL A 240 10.93 17.09 8.51
C VAL A 240 10.65 17.26 7.03
N ILE A 241 11.44 18.11 6.38
CA ILE A 241 11.33 18.39 4.95
C ILE A 241 12.22 17.42 4.20
N ILE A 242 11.67 16.80 3.17
CA ILE A 242 12.37 15.85 2.32
C ILE A 242 12.30 16.41 0.90
N PRO A 243 13.42 16.50 0.16
CA PRO A 243 13.36 16.95 -1.22
C PRO A 243 12.45 16.04 -2.07
N THR A 244 11.91 16.61 -3.14
CA THR A 244 11.12 15.87 -4.12
C THR A 244 12.03 15.24 -5.14
N SER A 245 11.71 14.02 -5.56
CA SER A 245 12.06 13.58 -6.90
C SER A 245 10.94 12.77 -7.52
N THR A 246 10.85 12.85 -8.85
CA THR A 246 10.16 11.83 -9.64
C THR A 246 11.12 10.63 -9.71
N ALA A 247 11.13 9.81 -8.66
CA ALA A 247 12.04 8.66 -8.56
C ALA A 247 11.76 7.56 -9.60
N VAL A 248 10.68 7.72 -10.37
CA VAL A 248 10.12 6.69 -11.21
C VAL A 248 10.03 7.23 -12.64
N GLY A 249 11.11 7.09 -13.39
CA GLY A 249 11.08 7.20 -14.84
C GLY A 249 10.63 5.88 -15.44
N PHE A 250 9.33 5.58 -15.42
CA PHE A 250 8.79 4.54 -16.31
C PHE A 250 8.65 5.17 -17.71
N LEU A 251 9.57 4.83 -18.61
CA LEU A 251 9.34 4.85 -20.05
C LEU A 251 8.59 3.59 -20.47
#